data_AF-A0A4R5KYY5-F1
#
_entry.id   AF-A0A4R5KYY5-F1
#
_cell.length_a   1.000
_cell.length_b   1.000
_cell.length_c   1.000
_cell.angle_alpha   90.00
_cell.angle_beta   90.00
_cell.angle_gamma   90.00
#
_symmetry.space_group_name_H-M   'P 1'
#
loop_
_entity.id
_entity.type
_entity.pdbx_description
1 polymer ?
#
loop_
_entity_poly.entity_id
_entity_poly.type
_entity_poly.pdbx_seq_one_letter_code
_entity_poly.pdbx_strand_id
1 'polypeptide(L)'
;MSIHQRAVVSRLASSTADVFVSKGSEVNSVLLNPNCGGASDNNLGFIADGTVVTLRRGTRKRKVKINIGDASECVANSLEMSRALARIFRLRSETRYRLTYNTASKTLTLHRKPVTRDMLTISSGSAQRRDRVSIGFGLALRMGNYLSSGRFITLKHGRTRLRLRFIRLTRNDVFNTTFRLNPTVIRSLGLTARKKYRIAYDQINRRLVFIASVR
;
A
#
# COMPACT_ATOMS: atom_id res chain seq x y z
N MET A 1 -40.34 33.35 -0.95
CA MET A 1 -39.79 31.98 -0.98
C MET A 1 -38.28 32.09 -1.17
N SER A 2 -37.48 31.87 -0.11
CA SER A 2 -36.02 32.00 -0.15
C SER A 2 -35.38 30.63 -0.39
N ILE A 3 -34.70 30.47 -1.52
CA ILE A 3 -33.92 29.28 -1.86
C ILE A 3 -32.55 29.43 -1.19
N HIS A 4 -32.36 28.79 -0.04
CA HIS A 4 -31.03 28.60 0.51
C HIS A 4 -30.28 27.56 -0.35
N GLN A 5 -29.54 28.05 -1.37
CA GLN A 5 -28.45 27.29 -1.97
C GLN A 5 -27.40 27.05 -0.88
N ARG A 6 -27.46 25.89 -0.21
CA ARG A 6 -26.35 25.40 0.60
C ARG A 6 -25.14 25.27 -0.33
N ALA A 7 -24.17 26.16 -0.18
CA ALA A 7 -22.87 26.02 -0.80
C ALA A 7 -22.31 24.64 -0.45
N VAL A 8 -22.20 23.75 -1.45
CA VAL A 8 -21.56 22.45 -1.26
C VAL A 8 -20.08 22.74 -1.05
N VAL A 9 -19.65 22.75 0.21
CA VAL A 9 -18.23 22.86 0.57
C VAL A 9 -17.49 21.72 -0.12
N SER A 10 -16.65 22.05 -1.10
CA SER A 10 -15.86 21.06 -1.81
C SER A 10 -14.78 20.53 -0.86
N ARG A 11 -14.94 19.29 -0.39
CA ARG A 11 -13.93 18.60 0.39
C ARG A 11 -13.16 17.67 -0.54
N LEU A 12 -11.85 17.88 -0.58
CA LEU A 12 -10.93 16.89 -1.13
C LEU A 12 -10.46 16.01 0.00
N ALA A 13 -10.62 14.70 -0.17
CA ALA A 13 -10.11 13.71 0.76
C ALA A 13 -9.19 12.74 0.04
N SER A 14 -8.13 12.29 0.72
CA SER A 14 -7.15 11.38 0.15
C SER A 14 -6.80 10.27 1.11
N SER A 15 -6.71 9.05 0.58
CA SER A 15 -6.17 7.89 1.30
C SER A 15 -5.27 7.06 0.38
N THR A 16 -4.37 6.29 0.96
CA THR A 16 -3.56 5.30 0.26
C THR A 16 -4.26 3.95 0.33
N ALA A 17 -4.47 3.33 -0.83
CA ALA A 17 -5.07 2.01 -0.88
C ALA A 17 -4.33 1.09 -1.86
N ASP A 18 -4.30 -0.20 -1.53
CA ASP A 18 -3.83 -1.24 -2.43
C ASP A 18 -4.99 -1.76 -3.29
N VAL A 19 -4.75 -1.86 -4.60
CA VAL A 19 -5.77 -2.34 -5.55
C VAL A 19 -5.69 -3.85 -5.66
N PHE A 20 -6.81 -4.53 -5.43
CA PHE A 20 -6.96 -5.96 -5.68
C PHE A 20 -7.91 -6.20 -6.85
N VAL A 21 -7.58 -7.21 -7.67
CA VAL A 21 -8.36 -7.54 -8.85
C VAL A 21 -8.91 -8.95 -8.72
N SER A 22 -10.23 -9.07 -8.56
CA SER A 22 -10.93 -10.35 -8.49
C SER A 22 -11.33 -10.88 -9.86
N LYS A 23 -11.67 -12.17 -9.90
CA LYS A 23 -12.29 -12.77 -11.08
C LYS A 23 -13.70 -12.17 -11.21
N GLY A 24 -14.07 -11.74 -12.41
CA GLY A 24 -15.40 -11.17 -12.66
C GLY A 24 -15.45 -10.30 -13.90
N SER A 25 -16.68 -10.05 -14.36
CA SER A 25 -17.01 -9.22 -15.53
C SER A 25 -17.68 -7.90 -15.17
N GLU A 26 -17.99 -7.66 -13.89
CA GLU A 26 -18.69 -6.46 -13.44
C GLU A 26 -17.88 -5.19 -13.69
N VAL A 27 -18.47 -4.16 -14.30
CA VAL A 27 -17.75 -2.93 -14.69
C VAL A 27 -18.34 -1.66 -14.06
N ASN A 28 -19.28 -1.83 -13.14
CA ASN A 28 -20.10 -0.77 -12.56
C ASN A 28 -20.05 -0.75 -11.04
N SER A 29 -19.22 -1.57 -10.39
CA SER A 29 -18.98 -1.46 -8.95
C SER A 29 -17.51 -1.72 -8.57
N VAL A 30 -17.17 -1.28 -7.37
CA VAL A 30 -15.91 -1.56 -6.68
C VAL A 30 -16.21 -1.75 -5.20
N LEU A 31 -15.41 -2.57 -4.52
CA LEU A 31 -15.43 -2.69 -3.06
C LEU A 31 -14.29 -1.82 -2.49
N LEU A 32 -14.62 -0.88 -1.62
CA LEU A 32 -13.67 0.00 -0.94
C LEU A 32 -13.66 -0.36 0.55
N ASN A 33 -12.46 -0.62 1.09
CA ASN A 33 -12.24 -0.77 2.52
C ASN A 33 -11.40 0.41 3.00
N PRO A 34 -12.04 1.53 3.42
CA PRO A 34 -11.35 2.80 3.70
C PRO A 34 -10.95 2.99 5.16
N ASN A 35 -11.38 2.08 6.05
CA ASN A 35 -11.29 2.20 7.50
C ASN A 35 -10.47 1.05 8.11
N CYS A 36 -9.33 0.76 7.48
CA CYS A 36 -8.44 -0.28 7.96
C CYS A 36 -7.71 0.18 9.24
N GLY A 37 -7.79 -0.60 10.31
CA GLY A 37 -7.30 -0.20 11.64
C GLY A 37 -5.80 0.16 11.67
N GLY A 38 -4.97 -0.53 10.89
CA GLY A 38 -3.53 -0.28 10.80
C GLY A 38 -3.08 0.63 9.64
N ALA A 39 -4.01 1.18 8.85
CA ALA A 39 -3.66 2.05 7.73
C ALA A 39 -3.24 3.46 8.20
N SER A 40 -2.33 4.08 7.43
CA SER A 40 -1.78 5.41 7.76
C SER A 40 -2.75 6.57 7.59
N ASP A 41 -3.81 6.38 6.80
CA ASP A 41 -4.71 7.45 6.37
C ASP A 41 -6.13 6.93 6.08
N ASN A 42 -7.09 7.18 6.97
CA ASN A 42 -8.49 6.72 6.86
C ASN A 42 -9.46 7.85 6.46
N ASN A 43 -9.04 8.68 5.51
CA ASN A 43 -9.79 9.88 5.15
C ASN A 43 -10.94 9.64 4.16
N LEU A 44 -11.21 8.39 3.77
CA LEU A 44 -12.29 8.08 2.82
C LEU A 44 -13.51 7.42 3.49
N GLY A 45 -13.47 7.25 4.82
CA GLY A 45 -14.54 6.60 5.59
C GLY A 45 -15.90 7.32 5.58
N PHE A 46 -15.96 8.56 5.10
CA PHE A 46 -17.22 9.31 4.96
C PHE A 46 -17.95 9.06 3.64
N ILE A 47 -17.36 8.30 2.70
CA ILE A 47 -18.08 7.88 1.49
C ILE A 47 -19.11 6.83 1.91
N ALA A 48 -20.39 7.15 1.75
CA ALA A 48 -21.47 6.24 2.10
C ALA A 48 -21.51 5.02 1.17
N ASP A 49 -21.96 3.88 1.70
CA ASP A 49 -22.22 2.69 0.90
C ASP A 49 -23.25 2.96 -0.21
N GLY A 50 -23.09 2.31 -1.34
CA GLY A 50 -23.91 2.51 -2.53
C GLY A 50 -23.66 3.82 -3.29
N THR A 51 -22.74 4.69 -2.82
CA THR A 51 -22.46 5.97 -3.50
C THR A 51 -21.98 5.73 -4.92
N VAL A 52 -22.67 6.32 -5.91
CA VAL A 52 -22.20 6.32 -7.30
C VAL A 52 -21.21 7.45 -7.51
N VAL A 53 -19.99 7.10 -7.91
CA VAL A 53 -18.90 8.05 -8.19
C VAL A 53 -18.41 7.91 -9.63
N THR A 54 -17.80 8.97 -10.16
CA THR A 54 -16.95 8.85 -11.34
C THR A 54 -15.57 8.35 -10.91
N LEU A 55 -15.26 7.08 -11.19
CA LEU A 55 -13.92 6.54 -11.05
C LEU A 55 -13.04 7.09 -12.17
N ARG A 56 -11.87 7.63 -11.83
CA ARG A 56 -10.96 8.26 -12.79
C ARG A 56 -9.52 7.77 -12.65
N ARG A 57 -8.87 7.47 -13.79
CA ARG A 57 -7.42 7.29 -13.87
C ARG A 57 -6.90 7.87 -15.19
N GLY A 58 -6.12 8.95 -15.11
CA GLY A 58 -5.71 9.70 -16.29
C GLY A 58 -6.95 10.19 -17.06
N THR A 59 -7.00 9.92 -18.36
CA THR A 59 -8.14 10.26 -19.23
C THR A 59 -9.33 9.31 -19.10
N ARG A 60 -9.15 8.12 -18.49
CA ARG A 60 -10.20 7.11 -18.37
C ARG A 60 -11.14 7.45 -17.22
N LYS A 61 -12.44 7.40 -17.49
CA LYS A 61 -13.51 7.69 -16.53
C LYS A 61 -14.66 6.70 -16.69
N ARG A 62 -15.29 6.32 -15.59
CA ARG A 62 -16.51 5.50 -15.59
C ARG A 62 -17.30 5.72 -14.31
N LYS A 63 -18.64 5.76 -14.40
CA LYS A 63 -19.49 5.73 -13.21
C LYS A 63 -19.47 4.33 -12.60
N VAL A 64 -19.22 4.25 -11.30
CA VAL A 64 -19.24 3.00 -10.53
C VAL A 64 -19.93 3.22 -9.19
N LYS A 65 -20.61 2.20 -8.69
CA LYS A 65 -21.13 2.13 -7.33
C LYS A 65 -19.98 1.75 -6.39
N ILE A 66 -19.77 2.51 -5.33
CA ILE A 66 -18.87 2.13 -4.24
C ILE A 66 -19.67 1.23 -3.30
N ASN A 67 -19.22 -0.02 -3.14
CA ASN A 67 -19.61 -0.85 -2.02
C ASN A 67 -18.58 -0.62 -0.92
N ILE A 68 -19.00 -0.29 0.30
CA ILE A 68 -18.09 -0.17 1.45
C ILE A 68 -18.01 -1.54 2.12
N GLY A 69 -16.80 -2.08 2.26
CA GLY A 69 -16.60 -3.29 3.04
C GLY A 69 -16.37 -2.98 4.50
N ASP A 70 -16.49 -4.02 5.32
CA ASP A 70 -16.44 -3.91 6.77
C ASP A 70 -15.06 -3.45 7.27
N ALA A 71 -15.08 -2.75 8.40
CA ALA A 71 -13.87 -2.50 9.16
C ALA A 71 -13.28 -3.85 9.61
N SER A 72 -12.00 -4.07 9.32
CA SER A 72 -11.30 -5.31 9.68
C SER A 72 -9.91 -5.00 10.24
N GLU A 73 -9.36 -5.96 10.97
CA GLU A 73 -7.96 -5.95 11.38
C GLU A 73 -7.08 -6.13 10.13
N CYS A 74 -6.68 -5.02 9.55
CA CYS A 74 -5.77 -4.98 8.43
C CYS A 74 -4.73 -3.86 8.62
N VAL A 75 -3.76 -3.80 7.71
CA VAL A 75 -2.63 -2.86 7.78
C VAL A 75 -2.58 -1.85 6.63
N ALA A 76 -3.48 -1.95 5.66
CA ALA A 76 -3.62 -1.00 4.57
C ALA A 76 -5.07 -0.99 4.04
N ASN A 77 -5.58 0.18 3.66
CA ASN A 77 -6.85 0.29 2.96
C ASN A 77 -6.76 -0.42 1.60
N SER A 78 -7.92 -0.84 1.09
CA SER A 78 -7.97 -1.55 -0.19
C SER A 78 -9.10 -1.09 -1.09
N LEU A 79 -8.88 -1.23 -2.39
CA LEU A 79 -9.90 -1.08 -3.41
C LEU A 79 -9.91 -2.35 -4.26
N GLU A 80 -10.97 -3.12 -4.16
CA GLU A 80 -11.18 -4.30 -4.96
C GLU A 80 -12.11 -4.01 -6.15
N MET A 81 -11.78 -4.59 -7.30
CA MET A 81 -12.61 -4.50 -8.50
C MET A 81 -12.44 -5.73 -9.39
N SER A 82 -13.38 -5.90 -10.31
CA SER A 82 -13.28 -7.00 -11.27
C SER A 82 -12.11 -6.84 -12.24
N ARG A 83 -11.69 -7.96 -12.83
CA ARG A 83 -10.74 -7.99 -13.94
C ARG A 83 -11.17 -7.16 -15.14
N ALA A 84 -12.47 -7.14 -15.48
CA ALA A 84 -12.97 -6.36 -16.61
C ALA A 84 -12.78 -4.86 -16.35
N LEU A 85 -13.13 -4.38 -15.16
CA LEU A 85 -12.96 -2.97 -14.79
C LEU A 85 -11.48 -2.58 -14.70
N ALA A 86 -10.65 -3.43 -14.10
CA ALA A 86 -9.21 -3.22 -14.02
C ALA A 86 -8.56 -3.10 -15.41
N ARG A 87 -9.00 -3.90 -16.40
CA ARG A 87 -8.53 -3.80 -17.79
C ARG A 87 -8.88 -2.45 -18.41
N ILE A 88 -10.13 -1.99 -18.26
CA ILE A 88 -10.55 -0.65 -18.73
C ILE A 88 -9.59 0.39 -18.17
N PHE A 89 -9.38 0.41 -16.86
CA PHE A 89 -8.52 1.40 -16.22
C PHE A 89 -7.01 1.13 -16.36
N ARG A 90 -6.59 0.02 -16.98
CA ARG A 90 -5.19 -0.48 -17.01
C ARG A 90 -4.54 -0.53 -15.64
N LEU A 91 -5.28 -1.06 -14.66
CA LEU A 91 -4.82 -1.32 -13.30
C LEU A 91 -4.23 -2.71 -13.20
N ARG A 92 -3.28 -2.87 -12.27
CA ARG A 92 -2.69 -4.16 -11.91
C ARG A 92 -3.07 -4.45 -10.47
N SER A 93 -3.37 -5.71 -10.17
CA SER A 93 -3.55 -6.17 -8.79
C SER A 93 -2.28 -5.93 -7.96
N GLU A 94 -2.44 -5.89 -6.65
CA GLU A 94 -1.35 -5.74 -5.67
C GLU A 94 -0.50 -4.48 -5.90
N THR A 95 -1.13 -3.42 -6.40
CA THR A 95 -0.46 -2.15 -6.69
C THR A 95 -1.05 -1.03 -5.85
N ARG A 96 -0.18 -0.19 -5.29
CA ARG A 96 -0.59 0.89 -4.41
C ARG A 96 -0.95 2.17 -5.17
N TYR A 97 -2.05 2.78 -4.77
CA TYR A 97 -2.55 4.04 -5.31
C TYR A 97 -2.85 5.03 -4.19
N ARG A 98 -2.71 6.32 -4.51
CA ARG A 98 -3.40 7.39 -3.80
C ARG A 98 -4.78 7.54 -4.43
N LEU A 99 -5.79 7.35 -3.61
CA LEU A 99 -7.18 7.63 -3.93
C LEU A 99 -7.48 9.07 -3.51
N THR A 100 -8.12 9.85 -4.37
CA THR A 100 -8.54 11.22 -4.06
C THR A 100 -10.00 11.39 -4.43
N TYR A 101 -10.84 11.62 -3.43
CA TYR A 101 -12.27 11.84 -3.60
C TYR A 101 -12.57 13.34 -3.54
N ASN A 102 -13.31 13.82 -4.54
CA ASN A 102 -13.87 15.17 -4.57
C ASN A 102 -15.38 15.07 -4.34
N THR A 103 -15.86 15.65 -3.23
CA THR A 103 -17.28 15.60 -2.86
C THR A 103 -18.19 16.37 -3.80
N ALA A 104 -17.73 17.51 -4.34
CA ALA A 104 -18.51 18.34 -5.23
C ALA A 104 -18.75 17.65 -6.58
N SER A 105 -17.70 17.07 -7.18
CA SER A 105 -17.80 16.39 -8.47
C SER A 105 -18.07 14.88 -8.38
N LYS A 106 -18.26 14.35 -7.17
CA LYS A 106 -18.36 12.91 -6.86
C LYS A 106 -17.36 12.07 -7.66
N THR A 107 -16.10 12.50 -7.67
CA THR A 107 -15.05 11.87 -8.49
C THR A 107 -14.00 11.22 -7.59
N LEU A 108 -13.78 9.92 -7.78
CA LEU A 108 -12.70 9.17 -7.11
C LEU A 108 -11.56 8.96 -8.10
N THR A 109 -10.45 9.67 -7.89
CA THR A 109 -9.28 9.62 -8.78
C THR A 109 -8.19 8.71 -8.22
N LEU A 110 -7.63 7.85 -9.07
CA LEU A 110 -6.51 6.96 -8.74
C LEU A 110 -5.20 7.50 -9.33
N HIS A 111 -4.23 7.76 -8.46
CA HIS A 111 -2.85 8.07 -8.85
C HIS A 111 -1.92 6.99 -8.32
N ARG A 112 -1.07 6.42 -9.18
CA ARG A 112 -0.14 5.37 -8.75
C ARG A 112 0.82 5.95 -7.72
N LYS A 113 0.99 5.26 -6.59
CA LYS A 113 1.90 5.66 -5.50
C LYS A 113 2.90 4.51 -5.25
N PRO A 114 3.89 4.33 -6.13
CA PRO A 114 4.76 3.15 -6.10
C PRO A 114 5.77 3.16 -4.95
N VAL A 115 5.99 4.32 -4.32
CA VAL A 115 6.93 4.47 -3.22
C VAL A 115 6.18 4.68 -1.91
N THR A 116 6.39 3.77 -0.97
CA THR A 116 5.92 3.90 0.42
C THR A 116 7.08 4.26 1.32
N ARG A 117 6.87 5.20 2.24
CA ARG A 117 7.83 5.52 3.31
C ARG A 117 7.31 4.99 4.62
N ASP A 118 8.21 4.45 5.43
CA ASP A 118 7.86 3.86 6.72
C ASP A 118 9.08 3.89 7.65
N MET A 119 8.90 3.40 8.88
CA MET A 119 9.98 3.11 9.80
C MET A 119 10.01 1.61 10.11
N LEU A 120 11.21 1.05 10.23
CA LEU A 120 11.38 -0.31 10.72
C LEU A 120 12.60 -0.43 11.63
N THR A 121 12.58 -1.44 12.49
CA THR A 121 13.70 -1.83 13.33
C THR A 121 14.37 -3.06 12.73
N ILE A 122 15.70 -3.04 12.61
CA ILE A 122 16.46 -4.15 12.03
C ILE A 122 16.73 -5.21 13.10
N SER A 123 16.24 -6.43 12.88
CA SER A 123 16.59 -7.59 13.71
C SER A 123 17.77 -8.36 13.10
N SER A 124 18.73 -8.71 13.94
CA SER A 124 19.84 -9.59 13.56
C SER A 124 19.45 -11.06 13.77
N GLY A 125 19.75 -11.93 12.81
CA GLY A 125 19.59 -13.38 12.95
C GLY A 125 20.79 -14.12 12.39
N SER A 126 21.64 -14.69 13.25
CA SER A 126 22.83 -15.44 12.85
C SER A 126 22.50 -16.67 12.00
N ALA A 127 21.41 -17.37 12.33
CA ALA A 127 20.89 -18.52 11.56
C ALA A 127 20.29 -18.14 10.19
N GLN A 128 20.02 -16.85 9.94
CA GLN A 128 19.52 -16.42 8.64
C GLN A 128 20.63 -16.47 7.59
N ARG A 129 20.36 -17.07 6.43
CA ARG A 129 21.31 -17.08 5.31
C ARG A 129 21.62 -15.66 4.80
N ARG A 130 22.88 -15.44 4.37
CA ARG A 130 23.38 -14.14 3.88
C ARG A 130 22.72 -13.67 2.59
N ASP A 131 22.14 -14.58 1.80
CA ASP A 131 21.46 -14.28 0.54
C ASP A 131 19.97 -13.92 0.71
N ARG A 132 19.49 -13.74 1.96
CA ARG A 132 18.07 -13.57 2.27
C ARG A 132 17.79 -12.35 3.12
N VAL A 133 16.60 -11.80 2.94
CA VAL A 133 15.96 -10.85 3.85
C VAL A 133 14.59 -11.40 4.23
N SER A 134 14.30 -11.42 5.53
CA SER A 134 13.02 -11.92 6.03
C SER A 134 12.18 -10.75 6.52
N ILE A 135 10.96 -10.62 6.04
CA ILE A 135 10.06 -9.50 6.37
C ILE A 135 8.73 -10.08 6.84
N GLY A 136 8.29 -9.65 8.02
CA GLY A 136 6.98 -9.95 8.59
C GLY A 136 5.84 -9.51 7.68
N PHE A 137 4.75 -10.28 7.70
CA PHE A 137 3.60 -10.03 6.84
C PHE A 137 3.00 -8.63 7.03
N GLY A 138 2.81 -8.20 8.28
CA GLY A 138 2.34 -6.84 8.61
C GLY A 138 3.22 -5.73 8.05
N LEU A 139 4.54 -5.81 8.22
CA LEU A 139 5.47 -4.83 7.67
C LEU A 139 5.48 -4.86 6.13
N ALA A 140 5.44 -6.04 5.52
CA ALA A 140 5.40 -6.17 4.07
C ALA A 140 4.15 -5.48 3.49
N LEU A 141 2.96 -5.77 4.03
CA LEU A 141 1.73 -5.11 3.60
C LEU A 141 1.73 -3.60 3.85
N ARG A 142 2.24 -3.13 5.00
CA ARG A 142 2.34 -1.68 5.29
C ARG A 142 3.19 -0.95 4.26
N MET A 143 4.24 -1.57 3.72
CA MET A 143 5.05 -1.03 2.62
C MET A 143 4.40 -1.18 1.24
N GLY A 144 3.34 -1.98 1.09
CA GLY A 144 2.78 -2.40 -0.20
C GLY A 144 3.64 -3.48 -0.87
N ASN A 145 4.43 -4.22 -0.11
CA ASN A 145 5.30 -5.27 -0.62
C ASN A 145 4.53 -6.60 -0.74
N TYR A 146 3.96 -6.85 -1.91
CA TYR A 146 3.26 -8.10 -2.23
C TYR A 146 4.16 -9.19 -2.83
N LEU A 147 5.49 -9.01 -2.82
CA LEU A 147 6.43 -9.95 -3.43
C LEU A 147 6.29 -11.37 -2.87
N SER A 148 6.21 -12.38 -3.73
CA SER A 148 6.24 -13.78 -3.29
C SER A 148 7.62 -14.16 -2.73
N SER A 149 7.66 -15.05 -1.74
CA SER A 149 8.92 -15.60 -1.21
C SER A 149 9.80 -16.18 -2.33
N GLY A 150 11.12 -16.05 -2.18
CA GLY A 150 12.12 -16.50 -3.15
C GLY A 150 12.43 -15.48 -4.26
N ARG A 151 11.56 -14.48 -4.48
CA ARG A 151 11.82 -13.38 -5.41
C ARG A 151 12.88 -12.42 -4.86
N PHE A 152 13.56 -11.71 -5.75
CA PHE A 152 14.59 -10.76 -5.35
C PHE A 152 14.03 -9.40 -4.96
N ILE A 153 14.58 -8.85 -3.87
CA ILE A 153 14.43 -7.46 -3.43
C ILE A 153 15.83 -6.84 -3.31
N THR A 154 15.96 -5.59 -3.70
CA THR A 154 17.19 -4.81 -3.52
C THR A 154 17.12 -4.06 -2.20
N LEU A 155 18.12 -4.21 -1.35
CA LEU A 155 18.37 -3.33 -0.20
C LEU A 155 19.46 -2.32 -0.56
N LYS A 156 19.27 -1.05 -0.17
CA LYS A 156 20.25 0.02 -0.41
C LYS A 156 20.41 0.88 0.84
N HIS A 157 21.65 1.16 1.22
CA HIS A 157 21.99 2.17 2.23
C HIS A 157 23.28 2.88 1.80
N GLY A 158 23.26 4.22 1.73
CA GLY A 158 24.34 4.99 1.14
C GLY A 158 24.66 4.54 -0.30
N ARG A 159 25.93 4.22 -0.55
CA ARG A 159 26.43 3.68 -1.83
C ARG A 159 26.26 2.17 -1.97
N THR A 160 26.09 1.44 -0.86
CA THR A 160 25.99 -0.02 -0.85
C THR A 160 24.62 -0.48 -1.33
N ARG A 161 24.62 -1.46 -2.23
CA ARG A 161 23.43 -2.12 -2.76
C ARG A 161 23.59 -3.63 -2.70
N LEU A 162 22.63 -4.33 -2.10
CA LEU A 162 22.59 -5.79 -2.06
C LEU A 162 21.28 -6.30 -2.64
N ARG A 163 21.34 -7.35 -3.47
CA ARG A 163 20.17 -8.03 -4.03
C ARG A 163 19.98 -9.35 -3.29
N LEU A 164 18.89 -9.45 -2.52
CA LEU A 164 18.63 -10.58 -1.63
C LEU A 164 17.31 -11.26 -1.99
N ARG A 165 17.18 -12.55 -1.68
CA ARG A 165 15.91 -13.27 -1.78
C ARG A 165 14.99 -12.86 -0.63
N PHE A 166 13.80 -12.39 -0.97
CA PHE A 166 12.75 -12.06 -0.04
C PHE A 166 12.16 -13.34 0.57
N ILE A 167 12.00 -13.36 1.88
CA ILE A 167 11.30 -14.40 2.63
C ILE A 167 10.19 -13.73 3.44
N ARG A 168 8.95 -14.13 3.21
CA ARG A 168 7.85 -13.70 4.06
C ARG A 168 7.86 -14.49 5.36
N LEU A 169 7.92 -13.79 6.49
CA LEU A 169 7.78 -14.41 7.81
C LEU A 169 6.29 -14.51 8.14
N THR A 170 5.87 -15.72 8.50
CA THR A 170 4.49 -16.14 8.79
C THR A 170 3.51 -15.82 7.64
N ARG A 171 2.45 -16.63 7.51
CA ARG A 171 1.33 -16.29 6.62
C ARG A 171 0.23 -15.72 7.51
N ASN A 172 -0.37 -14.61 7.09
CA ASN A 172 -1.56 -14.01 7.71
C ASN A 172 -1.38 -13.38 9.11
N ASP A 173 -0.17 -13.22 9.61
CA ASP A 173 0.09 -12.48 10.85
C ASP A 173 0.33 -11.00 10.55
N VAL A 174 -0.76 -10.22 10.58
CA VAL A 174 -0.73 -8.77 10.30
C VAL A 174 0.02 -7.96 11.35
N PHE A 175 0.31 -8.54 12.52
CA PHE A 175 1.05 -7.90 13.60
C PHE A 175 2.57 -8.15 13.51
N ASN A 176 3.00 -9.14 12.71
CA ASN A 176 4.42 -9.38 12.48
C ASN A 176 5.07 -8.24 11.69
N THR A 177 5.79 -7.38 12.41
CA THR A 177 6.55 -6.25 11.86
C THR A 177 8.05 -6.50 11.74
N THR A 178 8.47 -7.77 11.86
CA THR A 178 9.89 -8.14 11.87
C THR A 178 10.57 -7.78 10.54
N PHE A 179 11.75 -7.19 10.62
CA PHE A 179 12.67 -7.09 9.49
C PHE A 179 14.01 -7.72 9.87
N ARG A 180 14.30 -8.91 9.35
CA ARG A 180 15.47 -9.71 9.77
C ARG A 180 16.52 -9.81 8.67
N LEU A 181 17.77 -9.62 9.06
CA LEU A 181 18.96 -9.78 8.22
C LEU A 181 20.03 -10.62 8.94
N ASN A 182 20.90 -11.26 8.15
CA ASN A 182 22.13 -11.84 8.69
C ASN A 182 23.06 -10.70 9.20
N PRO A 183 23.75 -10.86 10.34
CA PRO A 183 24.68 -9.85 10.86
C PRO A 183 25.72 -9.36 9.84
N THR A 184 26.20 -10.26 8.97
CA THR A 184 27.16 -9.92 7.90
C THR A 184 26.53 -8.95 6.90
N VAL A 185 25.27 -9.18 6.52
CA VAL A 185 24.53 -8.31 5.59
C VAL A 185 24.25 -6.94 6.22
N ILE A 186 23.92 -6.92 7.52
CA ILE A 186 23.74 -5.68 8.29
C ILE A 186 25.03 -4.85 8.23
N ARG A 187 26.18 -5.46 8.53
CA ARG A 187 27.49 -4.79 8.46
C ARG A 187 27.84 -4.34 7.04
N SER A 188 27.62 -5.17 6.02
CA SER A 188 27.89 -4.80 4.63
C SER A 188 27.07 -3.60 4.16
N LEU A 189 25.85 -3.44 4.65
CA LEU A 189 25.01 -2.26 4.38
C LEU A 189 25.36 -1.06 5.26
N GLY A 190 26.30 -1.17 6.22
CA GLY A 190 26.58 -0.11 7.19
C GLY A 190 25.37 0.19 8.10
N LEU A 191 24.58 -0.84 8.39
CA LEU A 191 23.41 -0.74 9.28
C LEU A 191 23.77 -1.26 10.67
N THR A 192 22.94 -0.94 11.66
CA THR A 192 23.08 -1.38 13.05
C THR A 192 21.84 -2.16 13.45
N ALA A 193 22.03 -3.33 14.03
CA ALA A 193 20.92 -4.12 14.57
C ALA A 193 20.22 -3.36 15.72
N ARG A 194 18.93 -3.66 15.92
CA ARG A 194 18.03 -3.03 16.90
C ARG A 194 17.81 -1.53 16.72
N LYS A 195 18.44 -0.90 15.73
CA LYS A 195 18.21 0.51 15.39
C LYS A 195 17.02 0.67 14.47
N LYS A 196 16.28 1.75 14.67
CA LYS A 196 15.14 2.16 13.84
C LYS A 196 15.63 3.00 12.66
N TYR A 197 15.15 2.68 11.47
CA TYR A 197 15.49 3.39 10.24
C TYR A 197 14.25 3.89 9.54
N ARG A 198 14.34 5.11 9.01
CA ARG A 198 13.40 5.58 7.99
C ARG A 198 13.74 4.89 6.68
N ILE A 199 12.74 4.31 6.04
CA ILE A 199 12.88 3.58 4.79
C ILE A 199 11.96 4.13 3.69
N ALA A 200 12.33 3.84 2.44
CA ALA A 200 11.46 3.99 1.28
C ALA A 200 11.47 2.70 0.46
N TYR A 201 10.31 2.08 0.28
CA TYR A 201 10.13 0.92 -0.57
C TYR A 201 9.47 1.32 -1.89
N ASP A 202 10.13 0.97 -3.00
CA ASP A 202 9.65 1.15 -4.37
C ASP A 202 9.12 -0.18 -4.92
N GLN A 203 7.81 -0.29 -5.10
CA GLN A 203 7.10 -1.46 -5.63
C GLN A 203 7.53 -1.84 -7.05
N ILE A 204 7.89 -0.86 -7.89
CA ILE A 204 8.24 -1.08 -9.30
C ILE A 204 9.62 -1.72 -9.38
N ASN A 205 10.58 -1.09 -8.72
CA ASN A 205 11.98 -1.50 -8.75
C ASN A 205 12.33 -2.57 -7.69
N ARG A 206 11.36 -2.93 -6.83
CA ARG A 206 11.52 -3.86 -5.71
C ARG A 206 12.73 -3.48 -4.87
N ARG A 207 12.80 -2.20 -4.49
CA ARG A 207 13.96 -1.61 -3.85
C ARG A 207 13.56 -0.95 -2.55
N LEU A 208 14.19 -1.38 -1.45
CA LEU A 208 14.07 -0.79 -0.13
C LEU A 208 15.33 0.02 0.16
N VAL A 209 15.16 1.32 0.33
CA VAL A 209 16.24 2.26 0.63
C VAL A 209 16.15 2.66 2.09
N PHE A 210 17.24 2.47 2.83
CA PHE A 210 17.43 3.04 4.16
C PHE A 210 17.91 4.48 4.00
N ILE A 211 17.19 5.44 4.58
CA ILE A 211 17.43 6.88 4.38
C ILE A 211 18.28 7.43 5.51
N ALA A 212 17.84 7.23 6.75
CA ALA A 212 18.51 7.70 7.95
C ALA A 212 18.11 6.83 9.13
N SER A 213 18.99 6.77 10.13
CA SER A 213 18.63 6.22 11.43
C SER A 213 17.92 7.25 12.28
N VAL A 214 16.92 6.83 13.04
CA VAL A 214 16.32 7.65 14.10
C VAL A 214 17.17 7.46 15.36
N ARG A 215 17.38 8.53 16.12
CA ARG A 215 18.05 8.49 17.43
C ARG A 215 17.16 7.75 18.43
#